data_AF-A0A537EGG9-F1
#
_entry.id   AF-A0A537EGG9-F1
#
_cell.length_a   1.000
_cell.length_b   1.000
_cell.length_c   1.000
_cell.angle_alpha   90.00
_cell.angle_beta   90.00
_cell.angle_gamma   90.00
#
_symmetry.space_group_name_H-M   'P 1'
#
loop_
_entity.id
_entity.type
_entity.pdbx_description
1 polymer ?
#
loop_
_entity_poly.entity_id
_entity_poly.type
_entity_poly.pdbx_seq_one_letter_code
_entity_poly.pdbx_strand_id
1 'polypeptide(L)'
;MPEFKPITRKPGEIIRSEDWNKIQEDIRADLVRVEKSIVDLRGQLESMVESVTLVNIDSPVGRSYPLNEIVPGETIGYGTKVMGLISRQWLCDPQGSTVEICRYGVTDFIDVFAFWAGAEKGNAKLVDINLEYVDGSTATIPALFIHDCTKLAPKGKDNPYVEYLLSPNERAWYKYEVRNPNPDKEVRHISFIKTKPDSSPRIGNVLNAKSRIKPLPR
;
A
#
# COMPACT_ATOMS: atom_id res chain seq x y z
N MET A 1 9.12 36.82 -2.96
CA MET A 1 8.24 37.34 -4.03
C MET A 1 8.75 38.73 -4.39
N PRO A 2 8.89 39.10 -5.66
CA PRO A 2 8.98 40.51 -5.98
C PRO A 2 7.60 41.11 -5.72
N GLU A 3 7.47 41.93 -4.68
CA GLU A 3 6.25 42.67 -4.39
C GLU A 3 5.93 43.61 -5.55
N PHE A 4 4.65 43.73 -5.89
CA PHE A 4 4.18 44.79 -6.77
C PHE A 4 4.73 46.12 -6.26
N LYS A 5 5.53 46.79 -7.08
CA LYS A 5 6.10 48.10 -6.72
C LYS A 5 5.14 49.18 -7.22
N PRO A 6 4.39 49.85 -6.32
CA PRO A 6 3.50 50.91 -6.74
C PRO A 6 4.31 52.03 -7.37
N ILE A 7 3.80 52.64 -8.42
CA ILE A 7 4.39 53.85 -8.97
C ILE A 7 4.15 54.98 -7.96
N THR A 8 5.16 55.34 -7.19
CA THR A 8 5.08 56.45 -6.22
C THR A 8 5.09 57.79 -6.95
N ARG A 9 4.04 58.60 -6.79
CA ARG A 9 3.93 59.95 -7.38
C ARG A 9 3.47 60.99 -6.37
N LYS A 10 3.71 62.26 -6.70
CA LYS A 10 3.30 63.39 -5.87
C LYS A 10 1.78 63.63 -6.04
N PRO A 11 1.07 64.11 -5.00
CA PRO A 11 -0.35 64.42 -5.11
C PRO A 11 -0.62 65.43 -6.24
N GLY A 12 -1.57 65.12 -7.13
CA GLY A 12 -1.97 65.99 -8.26
C GLY A 12 -1.40 65.61 -9.63
N GLU A 13 -0.49 64.64 -9.73
CA GLU A 13 -0.01 64.13 -11.02
C GLU A 13 -1.04 63.19 -11.68
N ILE A 14 -1.39 63.48 -12.94
CA ILE A 14 -2.29 62.66 -13.75
C ILE A 14 -1.55 61.36 -14.15
N ILE A 15 -2.21 60.22 -14.00
CA ILE A 15 -1.70 58.92 -14.47
C ILE A 15 -1.69 58.95 -16.00
N ARG A 16 -0.51 58.79 -16.61
CA ARG A 16 -0.39 58.69 -18.06
C ARG A 16 -0.91 57.31 -18.49
N SER A 17 -1.50 57.22 -19.69
CA SER A 17 -1.98 55.95 -20.25
C SER A 17 -0.91 54.86 -20.28
N GLU A 18 0.35 55.24 -20.48
CA GLU A 18 1.50 54.33 -20.44
C GLU A 18 1.72 53.70 -19.05
N ASP A 19 1.61 54.49 -17.99
CA ASP A 19 1.74 54.02 -16.60
C ASP A 19 0.57 53.07 -16.25
N TRP A 20 -0.64 53.40 -16.71
CA TRP A 20 -1.82 52.58 -16.52
C TRP A 20 -1.70 51.23 -17.25
N ASN A 21 -1.27 51.24 -18.51
CA ASN A 21 -1.05 50.03 -19.28
C ASN A 21 0.02 49.14 -18.64
N LYS A 22 1.10 49.73 -18.11
CA LYS A 22 2.14 49.00 -17.39
C LYS A 22 1.59 48.33 -16.14
N ILE A 23 0.79 49.04 -15.34
CA ILE A 23 0.13 48.47 -14.15
C ILE A 23 -0.78 47.30 -14.55
N GLN A 24 -1.56 47.45 -15.63
CA GLN A 24 -2.44 46.38 -16.10
C GLN A 24 -1.67 45.13 -16.56
N GLU A 25 -0.56 45.31 -17.29
CA GLU A 25 0.30 44.20 -17.72
C GLU A 25 1.00 43.52 -16.52
N ASP A 26 1.51 44.30 -15.56
CA ASP A 26 2.13 43.77 -14.35
C ASP A 26 1.12 42.94 -13.52
N ILE A 27 -0.10 43.45 -13.33
CA ILE A 27 -1.19 42.72 -12.65
C ILE A 27 -1.56 41.45 -13.42
N ARG A 28 -1.67 41.52 -14.75
CA ARG A 28 -2.00 40.37 -15.58
C ARG A 28 -0.92 39.29 -15.49
N ALA A 29 0.35 39.68 -15.52
CA ALA A 29 1.48 38.77 -15.39
C ALA A 29 1.50 38.09 -14.01
N ASP A 30 1.19 38.84 -12.94
CA ASP A 30 1.08 38.29 -11.60
C ASP A 30 -0.09 37.31 -11.46
N LEU A 31 -1.27 37.63 -12.02
CA LEU A 31 -2.43 36.72 -12.04
C LEU A 31 -2.12 35.41 -12.75
N VAL A 32 -1.52 35.46 -13.95
CA VAL A 32 -1.12 34.25 -14.70
C VAL A 32 -0.11 33.41 -13.90
N ARG A 33 0.82 34.06 -13.19
CA ARG A 33 1.80 33.36 -12.34
C ARG A 33 1.15 32.69 -11.12
N VAL A 34 0.19 33.36 -10.49
CA VAL A 34 -0.58 32.81 -9.37
C VAL A 34 -1.42 31.62 -9.83
N GLU A 35 -2.11 31.74 -10.97
CA GLU A 35 -2.90 30.65 -11.54
C GLU A 35 -2.03 29.43 -11.84
N LYS A 36 -0.87 29.63 -12.47
CA LYS A 36 0.11 28.56 -12.69
C LYS A 36 0.55 27.92 -11.38
N SER A 37 0.88 28.73 -10.37
CA SER A 37 1.31 28.22 -9.06
C SER A 37 0.21 27.40 -8.38
N ILE A 38 -1.06 27.81 -8.50
CA ILE A 38 -2.21 27.05 -7.99
C ILE A 38 -2.34 25.70 -8.70
N VAL A 39 -2.18 25.66 -10.02
CA VAL A 39 -2.21 24.42 -10.80
C VAL A 39 -1.07 23.49 -10.39
N ASP A 40 0.15 24.02 -10.26
CA ASP A 40 1.32 23.26 -9.87
C ASP A 40 1.16 22.69 -8.44
N LEU A 41 0.66 23.49 -7.50
CA LEU A 41 0.40 23.05 -6.12
C LEU A 41 -0.71 22.01 -6.04
N ARG A 42 -1.77 22.13 -6.84
CA ARG A 42 -2.82 21.11 -6.93
C ARG A 42 -2.26 19.79 -7.46
N GLY A 43 -1.45 19.83 -8.52
CA GLY A 43 -0.80 18.65 -9.06
C GLY A 43 0.15 18.00 -8.05
N GLN A 44 0.88 18.80 -7.28
CA GLN A 44 1.71 18.29 -6.19
C GLN A 44 0.86 17.61 -5.11
N LEU A 45 -0.22 18.25 -4.66
CA LEU A 45 -1.13 17.70 -3.65
C LEU A 45 -1.73 16.36 -4.10
N GLU A 46 -2.16 16.28 -5.36
CA GLU A 46 -2.71 15.05 -5.96
C GLU A 46 -1.67 13.92 -6.05
N SER A 47 -0.38 14.27 -6.14
CA SER A 47 0.73 13.32 -6.13
C SER A 47 1.17 12.88 -4.73
N MET A 48 0.68 13.53 -3.67
CA MET A 48 1.09 13.19 -2.30
C MET A 48 0.46 11.86 -1.88
N VAL A 49 1.31 10.96 -1.41
CA VAL A 49 0.95 9.63 -0.92
C VAL A 49 1.41 9.50 0.52
N GLU A 50 0.49 9.06 1.37
CA GLU A 50 0.78 8.57 2.71
C GLU A 50 1.08 7.07 2.64
N SER A 51 2.05 6.62 3.44
CA SER A 51 2.42 5.21 3.52
C SER A 51 2.51 4.81 4.99
N VAL A 52 1.69 3.85 5.38
CA VAL A 52 1.61 3.31 6.75
C VAL A 52 2.09 1.86 6.74
N THR A 53 2.87 1.47 7.74
CA THR A 53 3.26 0.06 7.93
C THR A 53 2.66 -0.44 9.23
N LEU A 54 1.72 -1.37 9.10
CA LEU A 54 1.09 -2.07 10.20
C LEU A 54 1.94 -3.29 10.52
N VAL A 55 2.47 -3.35 11.75
CA VAL A 55 3.33 -4.44 12.24
C VAL A 55 2.64 -5.20 13.35
N ASN A 56 3.00 -6.47 13.52
CA ASN A 56 2.43 -7.35 14.54
C ASN A 56 0.90 -7.45 14.45
N ILE A 57 0.35 -7.45 13.23
CA ILE A 57 -1.09 -7.52 13.02
C ILE A 57 -1.59 -8.88 13.46
N ASP A 58 -2.60 -8.87 14.32
CA ASP A 58 -3.28 -10.08 14.77
C ASP A 58 -4.44 -10.44 13.84
N SER A 59 -4.84 -11.70 13.86
CA SER A 59 -5.93 -12.21 13.04
C SER A 59 -6.86 -13.08 13.89
N PRO A 60 -8.19 -12.85 13.81
CA PRO A 60 -9.17 -13.68 14.52
C PRO A 60 -9.34 -15.08 13.90
N VAL A 61 -8.76 -15.31 12.72
CA VAL A 61 -8.86 -16.54 11.95
C VAL A 61 -7.48 -17.05 11.53
N GLY A 62 -7.40 -18.34 11.24
CA GLY A 62 -6.13 -19.01 10.96
C GLY A 62 -5.29 -19.20 12.22
N ARG A 63 -4.11 -19.78 12.05
CA ARG A 63 -3.20 -20.08 13.16
C ARG A 63 -1.86 -19.39 12.95
N SER A 64 -1.42 -18.69 13.99
CA SER A 64 -0.18 -17.92 13.97
C SER A 64 0.97 -18.70 14.58
N TYR A 65 2.07 -18.80 13.84
CA TYR A 65 3.30 -19.46 14.28
C TYR A 65 4.46 -18.46 14.33
N PRO A 66 5.35 -18.54 15.33
CA PRO A 66 6.66 -17.89 15.27
C PRO A 66 7.47 -18.36 14.06
N LEU A 67 8.38 -17.52 13.58
CA LEU A 67 9.20 -17.84 12.40
C LEU A 67 10.24 -18.96 12.66
N ASN A 68 10.68 -19.12 13.91
CA ASN A 68 11.68 -20.13 14.29
C ASN A 68 11.07 -21.51 14.59
N GLU A 69 9.74 -21.63 14.59
CA GLU A 69 9.05 -22.90 14.83
C GLU A 69 8.79 -23.64 13.52
N ILE A 70 8.75 -24.97 13.61
CA ILE A 70 8.35 -25.84 12.50
C ILE A 70 6.82 -25.87 12.49
N VAL A 71 6.22 -25.49 11.36
CA VAL A 71 4.77 -25.50 11.20
C VAL A 71 4.28 -26.89 10.73
N PRO A 72 3.00 -27.24 10.96
CA PRO A 72 2.46 -28.54 10.59
C PRO A 72 2.63 -28.85 9.10
N GLY A 73 3.14 -30.06 8.81
CA GLY A 73 3.40 -30.51 7.44
C GLY A 73 4.77 -30.11 6.87
N GLU A 74 5.57 -29.35 7.62
CA GLU A 74 6.92 -28.94 7.23
C GLU A 74 7.99 -29.59 8.12
N THR A 75 9.21 -29.65 7.60
CA THR A 75 10.36 -30.24 8.30
C THR A 75 11.29 -29.19 8.91
N ILE A 76 11.22 -27.94 8.44
CA ILE A 76 12.15 -26.87 8.82
C ILE A 76 11.39 -25.54 8.89
N GLY A 77 11.58 -24.76 9.96
CA GLY A 77 11.11 -23.37 10.08
C GLY A 77 12.04 -22.38 9.38
N TYR A 78 11.96 -21.08 9.69
CA TYR A 78 12.90 -20.06 9.15
C TYR A 78 14.19 -19.91 9.96
N GLY A 79 14.34 -20.61 11.09
CA GLY A 79 15.56 -20.57 11.90
C GLY A 79 15.88 -19.22 12.57
N THR A 80 14.96 -18.26 12.52
CA THR A 80 15.05 -16.95 13.19
C THR A 80 13.69 -16.54 13.72
N LYS A 81 13.65 -15.67 14.73
CA LYS A 81 12.40 -15.15 15.32
C LYS A 81 11.82 -13.98 14.52
N VAL A 82 12.66 -13.23 13.82
CA VAL A 82 12.28 -12.02 13.08
C VAL A 82 13.00 -11.97 11.73
N MET A 83 12.29 -11.54 10.70
CA MET A 83 12.76 -11.35 9.33
C MET A 83 12.28 -9.99 8.83
N GLY A 84 13.17 -8.99 8.77
CA GLY A 84 12.76 -7.61 8.52
C GLY A 84 11.80 -7.13 9.61
N LEU A 85 10.53 -6.88 9.25
CA LEU A 85 9.45 -6.57 10.19
C LEU A 85 8.55 -7.78 10.53
N ILE A 86 8.74 -8.90 9.85
CA ILE A 86 7.90 -10.10 10.03
C ILE A 86 8.37 -10.80 11.31
N SER A 87 7.44 -10.98 12.25
CA SER A 87 7.70 -11.69 13.51
C SER A 87 6.89 -12.97 13.63
N ARG A 88 5.80 -13.10 12.86
CA ARG A 88 4.92 -14.28 12.83
C ARG A 88 4.42 -14.57 11.42
N GLN A 89 4.06 -15.82 11.20
CA GLN A 89 3.45 -16.32 9.98
C GLN A 89 2.07 -16.90 10.28
N TRP A 90 1.09 -16.53 9.46
CA TRP A 90 -0.26 -17.06 9.50
C TRP A 90 -0.41 -18.16 8.46
N LEU A 91 -0.99 -19.28 8.87
CA LEU A 91 -1.39 -20.39 8.00
C LEU A 91 -2.85 -20.75 8.27
N CYS A 92 -3.51 -21.38 7.30
CA CYS A 92 -4.80 -22.01 7.55
C CYS A 92 -4.70 -23.01 8.71
N ASP A 93 -5.73 -23.08 9.53
CA ASP A 93 -5.78 -24.06 10.61
C ASP A 93 -5.80 -25.48 10.02
N PRO A 94 -4.80 -26.34 10.31
CA PRO A 94 -4.76 -27.72 9.81
C PRO A 94 -5.95 -28.56 10.29
N GLN A 95 -6.58 -28.18 11.41
CA GLN A 95 -7.72 -28.88 12.02
C GLN A 95 -9.05 -28.19 11.70
N GLY A 96 -9.01 -27.00 11.11
CA GLY A 96 -10.18 -26.21 10.75
C GLY A 96 -10.69 -26.54 9.36
N SER A 97 -11.99 -26.38 9.15
CA SER A 97 -12.62 -26.41 7.81
C SER A 97 -12.39 -25.12 7.03
N THR A 98 -11.74 -24.11 7.64
CA THR A 98 -11.60 -22.77 7.07
C THR A 98 -10.43 -22.68 6.10
N VAL A 99 -10.71 -22.24 4.89
CA VAL A 99 -9.70 -21.89 3.87
C VAL A 99 -9.08 -20.51 4.07
N GLU A 100 -9.54 -19.73 5.06
CA GLU A 100 -8.99 -18.41 5.37
C GLU A 100 -7.66 -18.54 6.14
N ILE A 101 -6.59 -17.94 5.61
CA ILE A 101 -5.25 -17.95 6.20
C ILE A 101 -5.17 -16.95 7.35
N CYS A 102 -5.68 -15.74 7.13
CA CYS A 102 -5.78 -14.68 8.13
C CYS A 102 -6.71 -13.56 7.65
N ARG A 103 -7.17 -12.74 8.59
CA ARG A 103 -7.97 -11.54 8.39
C ARG A 103 -7.37 -10.37 9.15
N TYR A 104 -6.96 -9.33 8.45
CA TYR A 104 -6.40 -8.12 9.06
C TYR A 104 -7.46 -7.02 9.11
N GLY A 105 -7.65 -6.42 10.29
CA GLY A 105 -8.44 -5.21 10.45
C GLY A 105 -7.63 -4.00 10.02
N VAL A 106 -8.13 -3.27 9.02
CA VAL A 106 -7.49 -2.07 8.48
C VAL A 106 -8.59 -1.06 8.15
N THR A 107 -9.01 -0.29 9.14
CA THR A 107 -10.07 0.72 9.03
C THR A 107 -9.49 2.01 8.46
N ASP A 108 -9.28 2.03 7.13
CA ASP A 108 -8.69 3.17 6.41
C ASP A 108 -8.98 3.11 4.91
N PHE A 109 -8.78 4.22 4.20
CA PHE A 109 -8.73 4.26 2.75
C PHE A 109 -7.36 3.78 2.26
N ILE A 110 -7.36 2.82 1.34
CA ILE A 110 -6.14 2.20 0.84
C ILE A 110 -6.20 2.21 -0.68
N ASP A 111 -5.22 2.82 -1.35
CA ASP A 111 -5.08 2.73 -2.81
C ASP A 111 -4.33 1.45 -3.20
N VAL A 112 -3.24 1.17 -2.48
CA VAL A 112 -2.35 0.03 -2.71
C VAL A 112 -1.90 -0.52 -1.37
N PHE A 113 -1.82 -1.84 -1.23
CA PHE A 113 -1.18 -2.46 -0.09
C PHE A 113 -0.20 -3.54 -0.52
N ALA A 114 0.81 -3.74 0.32
CA ALA A 114 1.81 -4.77 0.15
C ALA A 114 1.83 -5.69 1.38
N PHE A 115 2.03 -6.97 1.12
CA PHE A 115 2.07 -8.03 2.13
C PHE A 115 3.20 -9.00 1.83
N TRP A 116 3.66 -9.69 2.86
CA TRP A 116 4.68 -10.73 2.74
C TRP A 116 4.02 -12.09 2.65
N ALA A 117 4.42 -12.90 1.67
CA ALA A 117 3.94 -14.25 1.52
C ALA A 117 5.04 -15.20 1.03
N GLY A 118 4.76 -16.48 1.26
CA GLY A 118 5.51 -17.62 0.74
C GLY A 118 4.61 -18.85 0.78
N ALA A 119 5.06 -19.96 0.21
CA ALA A 119 4.34 -21.22 0.32
C ALA A 119 5.29 -22.41 0.31
N GLU A 120 5.00 -23.45 1.10
CA GLU A 120 5.51 -24.78 0.81
C GLU A 120 4.69 -25.37 -0.35
N LYS A 121 5.35 -25.98 -1.34
CA LYS A 121 4.72 -26.38 -2.61
C LYS A 121 4.08 -25.18 -3.31
N GLY A 122 4.85 -24.09 -3.37
CA GLY A 122 4.45 -22.84 -4.01
C GLY A 122 4.54 -22.87 -5.54
N ASN A 123 4.86 -21.72 -6.12
CA ASN A 123 4.95 -21.50 -7.57
C ASN A 123 3.63 -21.76 -8.30
N ALA A 124 2.53 -21.32 -7.69
CA ALA A 124 1.20 -21.44 -8.24
C ALA A 124 0.31 -20.29 -7.78
N LYS A 125 -0.85 -20.13 -8.42
CA LYS A 125 -1.94 -19.27 -7.96
C LYS A 125 -2.59 -19.92 -6.75
N LEU A 126 -2.33 -19.39 -5.55
CA LEU A 126 -2.63 -20.03 -4.28
C LEU A 126 -3.49 -19.19 -3.33
N VAL A 127 -3.56 -17.88 -3.56
CA VAL A 127 -4.22 -16.95 -2.64
C VAL A 127 -5.19 -16.05 -3.38
N ASP A 128 -6.41 -15.96 -2.85
CA ASP A 128 -7.34 -14.88 -3.15
C ASP A 128 -7.31 -13.86 -2.02
N ILE A 129 -7.43 -12.58 -2.35
CA ILE A 129 -7.60 -11.53 -1.34
C ILE A 129 -9.02 -11.00 -1.42
N ASN A 130 -9.74 -11.03 -0.31
CA ASN A 130 -11.03 -10.40 -0.18
C ASN A 130 -10.91 -9.13 0.65
N LEU A 131 -11.39 -8.02 0.09
CA LEU A 131 -11.49 -6.72 0.75
C LEU A 131 -12.94 -6.52 1.15
N GLU A 132 -13.21 -6.42 2.45
CA GLU A 132 -14.50 -5.98 2.98
C GLU A 132 -14.41 -4.49 3.27
N TYR A 133 -15.38 -3.72 2.79
CA TYR A 133 -15.46 -2.27 3.02
C TYR A 133 -16.43 -1.93 4.15
N VAL A 134 -16.29 -0.74 4.73
CA VAL A 134 -17.15 -0.28 5.84
C VAL A 134 -18.63 -0.26 5.49
N ASP A 135 -18.96 -0.01 4.21
CA ASP A 135 -20.33 -0.03 3.66
C ASP A 135 -20.93 -1.44 3.50
N GLY A 136 -20.16 -2.49 3.83
CA GLY A 136 -20.56 -3.89 3.73
C GLY A 136 -20.38 -4.51 2.35
N SER A 137 -19.94 -3.74 1.34
CA SER A 137 -19.57 -4.29 0.05
C SER A 137 -18.23 -5.05 0.12
N THR A 138 -17.98 -5.91 -0.87
CA THR A 138 -16.74 -6.69 -0.94
C THR A 138 -16.13 -6.63 -2.34
N ALA A 139 -14.80 -6.74 -2.42
CA ALA A 139 -14.08 -6.93 -3.68
C ALA A 139 -13.05 -8.05 -3.54
N THR A 140 -12.95 -8.89 -4.56
CA THR A 140 -12.02 -10.02 -4.58
C THR A 140 -10.93 -9.81 -5.62
N ILE A 141 -9.70 -10.08 -5.23
CA ILE A 141 -8.51 -10.08 -6.07
C ILE A 141 -8.07 -11.54 -6.19
N PRO A 142 -8.44 -12.22 -7.28
CA PRO A 142 -8.32 -13.66 -7.36
C PRO A 142 -6.93 -14.10 -7.84
N ALA A 143 -6.59 -15.33 -7.47
CA ALA A 143 -5.58 -16.16 -8.06
C ALA A 143 -4.17 -15.54 -8.07
N LEU A 144 -3.76 -14.97 -6.93
CA LEU A 144 -2.40 -14.46 -6.75
C LEU A 144 -1.39 -15.60 -6.74
N PHE A 145 -0.37 -15.46 -7.57
CA PHE A 145 0.75 -16.37 -7.65
C PHE A 145 1.68 -16.18 -6.45
N ILE A 146 1.83 -17.23 -5.64
CA ILE A 146 2.72 -17.24 -4.47
C ILE A 146 3.90 -18.16 -4.77
N HIS A 147 5.11 -17.63 -4.57
CA HIS A 147 6.34 -18.35 -4.86
C HIS A 147 6.64 -19.37 -3.76
N ASP A 148 7.34 -20.44 -4.14
CA ASP A 148 7.84 -21.42 -3.19
C ASP A 148 8.88 -20.77 -2.26
N CYS A 149 8.77 -21.06 -0.96
CA CYS A 149 9.61 -20.44 0.06
C CYS A 149 10.84 -21.27 0.45
N THR A 150 11.05 -22.46 -0.12
CA THR A 150 12.21 -23.32 0.22
C THR A 150 13.52 -22.81 -0.38
N LYS A 151 13.45 -22.03 -1.46
CA LYS A 151 14.59 -21.41 -2.14
C LYS A 151 14.18 -20.13 -2.83
N LEU A 152 15.14 -19.24 -3.07
CA LEU A 152 14.90 -18.03 -3.85
C LEU A 152 14.51 -18.38 -5.29
N ALA A 153 13.37 -17.86 -5.73
CA ALA A 153 12.86 -18.00 -7.08
C ALA A 153 12.98 -16.67 -7.85
N PRO A 154 13.25 -16.72 -9.16
CA PRO A 154 13.25 -15.51 -9.99
C PRO A 154 11.84 -14.90 -10.05
N LYS A 155 11.76 -13.60 -10.34
CA LYS A 155 10.48 -12.91 -10.54
C LYS A 155 9.71 -13.52 -11.71
N GLY A 156 8.48 -13.96 -11.45
CA GLY A 156 7.54 -14.39 -12.48
C GLY A 156 6.92 -13.25 -13.28
N LYS A 157 6.07 -13.59 -14.25
CA LYS A 157 5.24 -12.62 -15.00
C LYS A 157 3.90 -12.32 -14.30
N ASP A 158 3.36 -13.32 -13.60
CA ASP A 158 2.11 -13.20 -12.84
C ASP A 158 2.40 -12.54 -11.48
N ASN A 159 1.83 -11.36 -11.24
CA ASN A 159 1.96 -10.57 -9.99
C ASN A 159 3.37 -10.62 -9.36
N PRO A 160 4.40 -10.13 -10.07
CA PRO A 160 5.80 -10.24 -9.64
C PRO A 160 5.99 -9.64 -8.25
N TYR A 161 6.78 -10.32 -7.41
CA TYR A 161 7.16 -9.77 -6.12
C TYR A 161 8.03 -8.52 -6.31
N VAL A 162 7.88 -7.56 -5.41
CA VAL A 162 8.65 -6.30 -5.44
C VAL A 162 9.98 -6.44 -4.70
N GLU A 163 9.99 -7.20 -3.61
CA GLU A 163 11.09 -7.36 -2.66
C GLU A 163 11.14 -8.80 -2.15
N TYR A 164 12.28 -9.26 -1.64
CA TYR A 164 12.41 -10.56 -0.97
C TYR A 164 13.32 -10.47 0.25
N LEU A 165 13.17 -11.42 1.18
CA LEU A 165 14.06 -11.61 2.32
C LEU A 165 14.49 -13.08 2.39
N LEU A 166 15.77 -13.32 2.71
CA LEU A 166 16.31 -14.67 2.91
C LEU A 166 16.66 -14.89 4.38
N SER A 167 16.15 -15.98 4.91
CA SER A 167 16.44 -16.43 6.27
C SER A 167 17.80 -17.14 6.36
N PRO A 168 18.33 -17.40 7.57
CA PRO A 168 19.62 -18.08 7.73
C PRO A 168 19.72 -19.46 7.08
N ASN A 169 18.59 -20.15 6.87
CA ASN A 169 18.52 -21.43 6.17
C ASN A 169 17.99 -21.29 4.73
N GLU A 170 18.18 -20.11 4.13
CA GLU A 170 17.89 -19.78 2.73
C GLU A 170 16.41 -19.85 2.32
N ARG A 171 15.50 -20.05 3.28
CA ARG A 171 14.07 -19.91 3.01
C ARG A 171 13.70 -18.46 2.72
N ALA A 172 12.82 -18.26 1.75
CA ALA A 172 12.49 -16.96 1.20
C ALA A 172 11.12 -16.45 1.65
N TRP A 173 11.04 -15.15 1.90
CA TRP A 173 9.80 -14.39 1.94
C TRP A 173 9.75 -13.45 0.75
N TYR A 174 8.59 -13.31 0.14
CA TYR A 174 8.38 -12.43 -1.01
C TYR A 174 7.34 -11.38 -0.67
N LYS A 175 7.62 -10.13 -1.04
CA LYS A 175 6.68 -9.02 -0.87
C LYS A 175 5.89 -8.83 -2.15
N TYR A 176 4.58 -8.88 -2.05
CA TYR A 176 3.66 -8.62 -3.15
C TYR A 176 2.98 -7.28 -2.93
N GLU A 177 2.72 -6.55 -4.00
CA GLU A 177 1.98 -5.29 -3.99
C GLU A 177 0.69 -5.48 -4.79
N VAL A 178 -0.43 -5.03 -4.23
CA VAL A 178 -1.76 -5.24 -4.76
C VAL A 178 -2.56 -3.93 -4.69
N ARG A 179 -3.26 -3.62 -5.78
CA ARG A 179 -4.12 -2.44 -5.89
C ARG A 179 -5.51 -2.75 -5.37
N ASN A 180 -6.05 -1.87 -4.53
CA ASN A 180 -7.45 -1.91 -4.13
C ASN A 180 -8.34 -1.58 -5.35
N PRO A 181 -9.31 -2.45 -5.72
CA PRO A 181 -10.26 -2.17 -6.80
C PRO A 181 -11.16 -0.94 -6.54
N ASN A 182 -11.44 -0.62 -5.27
CA ASN A 182 -12.28 0.51 -4.86
C ASN A 182 -11.53 1.41 -3.86
N PRO A 183 -10.53 2.21 -4.29
CA PRO A 183 -9.70 3.05 -3.42
C PRO A 183 -10.48 4.20 -2.74
N ASP A 184 -11.65 4.53 -3.27
CA ASP A 184 -12.55 5.55 -2.72
C ASP A 184 -13.45 5.02 -1.60
N LYS A 185 -13.38 3.72 -1.30
CA LYS A 185 -14.07 3.09 -0.18
C LYS A 185 -13.11 2.79 0.96
N GLU A 186 -13.57 3.05 2.17
CA GLU A 186 -12.84 2.70 3.38
C GLU A 186 -12.86 1.18 3.55
N VAL A 187 -11.67 0.58 3.63
CA VAL A 187 -11.51 -0.85 3.90
C VAL A 187 -11.81 -1.08 5.38
N ARG A 188 -12.41 -2.22 5.70
CA ARG A 188 -12.60 -2.70 7.08
C ARG A 188 -11.70 -3.90 7.35
N HIS A 189 -11.73 -4.88 6.44
CA HIS A 189 -10.95 -6.11 6.57
C HIS A 189 -10.26 -6.50 5.26
N ILE A 190 -9.06 -7.06 5.39
CA ILE A 190 -8.32 -7.72 4.32
C ILE A 190 -8.16 -9.19 4.70
N SER A 191 -8.83 -10.07 3.97
CA SER A 191 -8.83 -11.51 4.17
C SER A 191 -8.00 -12.20 3.11
N PHE A 192 -7.09 -13.07 3.54
CA PHE A 192 -6.27 -13.91 2.66
C PHE A 192 -6.83 -15.33 2.66
N ILE A 193 -7.19 -15.84 1.49
CA ILE A 193 -7.91 -17.10 1.33
C ILE A 193 -7.07 -18.06 0.50
N LYS A 194 -6.82 -19.25 1.03
CA LYS A 194 -6.14 -20.34 0.34
C LYS A 194 -7.07 -20.97 -0.71
N THR A 195 -6.56 -21.16 -1.92
CA THR A 195 -7.37 -21.69 -3.05
C THR A 195 -7.11 -23.16 -3.38
N LYS A 196 -5.94 -23.72 -3.00
CA LYS A 196 -5.58 -25.12 -3.29
C LYS A 196 -5.26 -25.88 -2.00
N PRO A 197 -5.82 -27.09 -1.78
CA PRO A 197 -5.62 -27.83 -0.53
C PRO A 197 -4.17 -28.31 -0.33
N ASP A 198 -3.48 -28.68 -1.41
CA ASP A 198 -2.18 -29.38 -1.35
C ASP A 198 -0.96 -28.48 -1.07
N SER A 199 -1.16 -27.16 -1.01
CA SER A 199 -0.11 -26.18 -0.73
C SER A 199 -0.30 -25.51 0.63
N SER A 200 0.78 -24.96 1.18
CA SER A 200 0.73 -24.26 2.48
C SER A 200 1.15 -22.81 2.32
N PRO A 201 0.30 -21.97 1.67
CA PRO A 201 0.56 -20.54 1.61
C PRO A 201 0.51 -19.95 3.01
N ARG A 202 1.39 -18.97 3.24
CA ARG A 202 1.52 -18.28 4.52
C ARG A 202 1.65 -16.79 4.31
N ILE A 203 1.10 -16.03 5.26
CA ILE A 203 1.10 -14.56 5.23
C ILE A 203 1.84 -14.04 6.46
N GLY A 204 2.77 -13.12 6.25
CA GLY A 204 3.49 -12.45 7.33
C GLY A 204 2.57 -11.45 8.04
N ASN A 205 2.75 -11.28 9.35
CA ASN A 205 1.96 -10.37 10.19
C ASN A 205 2.29 -8.88 10.01
N VAL A 206 2.56 -8.46 8.78
CA VAL A 206 2.94 -7.10 8.39
C VAL A 206 2.22 -6.72 7.10
N LEU A 207 1.63 -5.53 7.10
CA LEU A 207 0.99 -4.94 5.93
C LEU A 207 1.54 -3.53 5.74
N ASN A 208 1.94 -3.19 4.53
CA ASN A 208 2.25 -1.81 4.15
C ASN A 208 1.12 -1.27 3.29
N ALA A 209 0.42 -0.24 3.75
CA ALA A 209 -0.65 0.42 3.02
C ALA A 209 -0.16 1.77 2.49
N LYS A 210 -0.60 2.13 1.29
CA LYS A 210 -0.37 3.42 0.64
C LYS A 210 -1.70 4.02 0.23
N SER A 211 -1.89 5.29 0.54
CA SER A 211 -3.11 6.03 0.24
C SER A 211 -2.78 7.44 -0.24
N ARG A 212 -3.61 7.98 -1.12
CA ARG A 212 -3.54 9.41 -1.49
C ARG A 212 -3.99 10.25 -0.30
N ILE A 213 -3.30 11.36 -0.05
CA ILE A 213 -3.69 12.27 1.04
C ILE A 213 -5.08 12.84 0.75
N LYS A 214 -6.03 12.59 1.65
CA LYS A 214 -7.38 13.16 1.59
C LYS A 214 -7.50 14.33 2.57
N PRO A 215 -8.04 15.47 2.15
CA PRO A 215 -8.35 16.55 3.08
C PRO A 215 -9.42 16.08 4.06
N LEU A 216 -9.26 16.43 5.34
CA LEU A 216 -10.28 16.16 6.36
C LEU A 216 -11.59 16.87 5.98
N PRO A 217 -12.76 16.18 6.07
CA PRO A 217 -14.04 16.85 5.92
C PRO A 217 -14.16 17.92 7.02
N ARG A 218 -14.53 19.14 6.60
CA ARG A 218 -14.78 20.28 7.50
C ARG A 218 -16.11 20.15 8.22
#